data_AF-A0A1F3M573-F1
#
_entry.id   AF-A0A1F3M573-F1
#
_cell.length_a   1.000
_cell.length_b   1.000
_cell.length_c   1.000
_cell.angle_alpha   90.00
_cell.angle_beta   90.00
_cell.angle_gamma   90.00
#
_symmetry.space_group_name_H-M   'P 1'
#
loop_
_entity.id
_entity.type
_entity.pdbx_description
1 polymer ?
#
loop_
_entity_poly.entity_id
_entity_poly.type
_entity_poly.pdbx_seq_one_letter_code
_entity_poly.pdbx_strand_id
1 'polypeptide(L)'
;MNGQYSINQILFFMFSFFSKFKKKPLQKNSAFYYRENQIQNVDDLKTVFNKTVSVLTKHPILYQGLTLDKILAVEREKQFAEESFMLDHNEVIPGHMIYFYKKSVEKYALLMQLHFINNTFIFANTKVGSESLVSDKDKQKISDQLLHHYPDVVVPNNTFEYEFMDTQGNIISTRDHIYLYISYYANNPAVEKIKQLSENTISAKISGKEGADKLDKFI
;
A
#
# COMPACT_ATOMS: atom_id res chain seq x y z
N MET A 1 33.23 -35.79 41.93
CA MET A 1 32.64 -34.78 42.82
C MET A 1 31.34 -34.33 42.19
N ASN A 2 30.26 -34.52 42.94
CA ASN A 2 28.88 -34.21 42.58
C ASN A 2 28.65 -32.71 42.44
N GLY A 3 27.73 -32.35 41.55
CA GLY A 3 27.21 -30.99 41.41
C GLY A 3 26.02 -30.96 40.47
N GLN A 4 24.93 -31.64 40.86
CA GLN A 4 23.60 -31.45 40.30
C GLN A 4 23.17 -29.99 40.48
N TYR A 5 22.65 -29.36 39.43
CA TYR A 5 21.70 -28.27 39.59
C TYR A 5 20.40 -28.58 38.85
N SER A 6 19.34 -28.35 39.61
CA SER A 6 17.98 -28.86 39.50
C SER A 6 17.17 -28.13 38.45
N ILE A 7 16.44 -28.90 37.64
CA ILE A 7 15.21 -28.46 36.97
C ILE A 7 14.22 -28.08 38.10
N ASN A 8 13.50 -26.98 37.93
CA ASN A 8 12.51 -26.38 38.86
C ASN A 8 13.04 -25.38 39.90
N GLN A 9 13.33 -24.17 39.43
CA GLN A 9 12.89 -22.97 40.13
C GLN A 9 11.98 -22.15 39.20
N ILE A 10 10.67 -22.32 39.41
CA ILE A 10 9.70 -21.23 39.61
C ILE A 10 9.77 -20.15 38.51
N LEU A 11 9.08 -20.29 37.38
CA LEU A 11 7.64 -20.00 37.26
C LEU A 11 7.20 -18.80 38.10
N PHE A 12 7.59 -17.57 37.72
CA PHE A 12 6.82 -16.33 37.92
C PHE A 12 7.59 -15.13 37.32
N PHE A 13 7.57 -14.99 36.00
CA PHE A 13 7.72 -13.70 35.32
C PHE A 13 6.92 -13.72 34.00
N MET A 14 5.65 -14.14 34.10
CA MET A 14 4.63 -13.59 33.21
C MET A 14 4.21 -12.22 33.76
N PHE A 15 3.88 -11.32 32.84
CA PHE A 15 3.33 -9.98 33.03
C PHE A 15 4.33 -8.86 33.33
N SER A 16 4.81 -8.21 32.27
CA SER A 16 4.35 -6.84 31.93
C SER A 16 5.40 -6.12 31.07
N PHE A 17 5.40 -6.43 29.77
CA PHE A 17 5.72 -5.42 28.76
C PHE A 17 4.48 -5.19 27.91
N PHE A 18 3.37 -4.84 28.57
CA PHE A 18 2.46 -3.89 27.93
C PHE A 18 3.24 -2.58 27.85
N SER A 19 4.05 -2.43 26.81
CA SER A 19 4.42 -1.10 26.36
C SER A 19 3.09 -0.41 26.15
N LYS A 20 2.72 0.46 27.09
CA LYS A 20 1.76 1.52 26.81
C LYS A 20 2.32 2.19 25.56
N PHE A 21 1.81 1.82 24.39
CA PHE A 21 1.93 2.62 23.19
C PHE A 21 1.33 3.95 23.61
N LYS A 22 2.20 4.86 24.08
CA LYS A 22 1.84 6.25 24.22
C LYS A 22 1.41 6.62 22.82
N LYS A 23 0.10 6.73 22.60
CA LYS A 23 -0.45 7.24 21.35
C LYS A 23 0.33 8.51 21.07
N LYS A 24 1.18 8.49 20.05
CA LYS A 24 1.94 9.67 19.67
C LYS A 24 0.90 10.79 19.54
N PRO A 25 1.12 11.97 20.13
CA PRO A 25 0.18 13.06 19.99
C PRO A 25 -0.09 13.23 18.49
N LEU A 26 -1.37 13.32 18.11
CA LEU A 26 -1.78 13.52 16.71
C LEU A 26 -0.93 14.64 16.14
N GLN A 27 0.03 14.27 15.29
CA GLN A 27 0.87 15.26 14.63
C GLN A 27 -0.06 16.17 13.82
N LYS A 28 0.22 17.47 13.85
CA LYS A 28 -0.53 18.51 13.12
C LYS A 28 -0.81 18.01 11.68
N ASN A 29 -2.07 18.03 11.26
CA ASN A 29 -2.57 17.54 9.95
C ASN A 29 -2.76 16.02 9.77
N SER A 30 -2.71 15.19 10.80
CA SER A 30 -2.97 13.73 10.69
C SER A 30 -4.29 13.41 9.96
N ALA A 31 -5.38 14.12 10.29
CA ALA A 31 -6.69 13.90 9.68
C ALA A 31 -6.71 14.08 8.15
N PHE A 32 -5.83 14.92 7.59
CA PHE A 32 -5.67 15.04 6.14
C PHE A 32 -5.13 13.73 5.55
N TYR A 33 -4.05 13.18 6.11
CA TYR A 33 -3.42 11.96 5.61
C TYR A 33 -4.30 10.72 5.77
N TYR A 34 -5.09 10.65 6.85
CA TYR A 34 -6.10 9.60 7.00
C TYR A 34 -7.14 9.62 5.86
N ARG A 35 -7.56 10.80 5.40
CA ARG A 35 -8.51 10.93 4.28
C ARG A 35 -7.90 10.62 2.92
N GLU A 36 -6.61 10.88 2.75
CA GLU A 36 -5.90 10.66 1.49
C GLU A 36 -5.43 9.20 1.31
N ASN A 37 -5.41 8.41 2.39
CA ASN A 37 -5.07 6.98 2.35
C ASN A 37 -5.97 6.21 1.37
N GLN A 38 -5.35 5.54 0.39
CA GLN A 38 -6.05 4.75 -0.64
C GLN A 38 -6.38 3.32 -0.22
N ILE A 39 -5.79 2.82 0.87
CA ILE A 39 -6.09 1.50 1.43
C ILE A 39 -6.58 1.70 2.86
N GLN A 40 -7.88 1.95 3.01
CA GLN A 40 -8.49 2.28 4.29
C GLN A 40 -8.92 1.03 5.05
N ASN A 41 -9.24 -0.05 4.33
CA ASN A 41 -9.72 -1.30 4.91
C ASN A 41 -9.22 -2.52 4.13
N VAL A 42 -9.60 -3.71 4.61
CA VAL A 42 -9.19 -5.00 4.04
C VAL A 42 -9.75 -5.22 2.63
N ASP A 43 -10.91 -4.67 2.28
CA ASP A 43 -11.48 -4.83 0.94
C ASP A 43 -10.74 -3.95 -0.10
N ASP A 44 -10.28 -2.76 0.30
CA ASP A 44 -9.36 -1.97 -0.53
C ASP A 44 -8.06 -2.74 -0.81
N LEU A 45 -7.54 -3.42 0.22
CA LEU A 45 -6.34 -4.25 0.10
C LEU A 45 -6.57 -5.45 -0.85
N LYS A 46 -7.74 -6.08 -0.81
CA LYS A 46 -8.10 -7.14 -1.77
C LYS A 46 -8.13 -6.61 -3.20
N THR A 47 -8.66 -5.40 -3.40
CA THR A 47 -8.65 -4.73 -4.71
C THR A 47 -7.23 -4.56 -5.23
N VAL A 48 -6.30 -4.18 -4.35
CA VAL A 48 -4.87 -4.07 -4.68
C VAL A 48 -4.28 -5.42 -5.06
N PHE A 49 -4.51 -6.48 -4.27
CA PHE A 49 -3.93 -7.81 -4.51
C PHE A 49 -4.54 -8.61 -5.67
N ASN A 50 -5.76 -8.27 -6.07
CA ASN A 50 -6.48 -8.98 -7.12
C ASN A 50 -6.58 -8.16 -8.41
N LYS A 51 -5.84 -7.04 -8.51
CA LYS A 51 -5.80 -6.26 -9.73
C LYS A 51 -5.19 -7.12 -10.86
N THR A 52 -5.90 -7.19 -11.98
CA THR A 52 -5.43 -7.81 -13.22
C THR A 52 -5.71 -6.87 -14.39
N VAL A 53 -4.91 -7.01 -15.44
CA VAL A 53 -5.01 -6.20 -16.67
C VAL A 53 -4.59 -7.06 -17.87
N SER A 54 -5.10 -6.73 -19.06
CA SER A 54 -4.83 -7.48 -20.30
C SER A 54 -3.69 -6.90 -21.14
N VAL A 55 -3.38 -5.62 -20.97
CA VAL A 55 -2.31 -4.95 -21.70
C VAL A 55 -0.98 -5.29 -21.04
N LEU A 56 -0.03 -5.78 -21.84
CA LEU A 56 1.27 -6.23 -21.37
C LEU A 56 2.39 -5.33 -21.93
N THR A 57 3.43 -5.12 -21.14
CA THR A 57 4.70 -4.55 -21.58
C THR A 57 5.84 -5.51 -21.27
N LYS A 58 6.86 -5.53 -22.14
CA LYS A 58 8.11 -6.26 -21.86
C LYS A 58 9.06 -5.46 -20.96
N HIS A 59 8.78 -4.18 -20.73
CA HIS A 59 9.61 -3.30 -19.93
C HIS A 59 9.23 -3.39 -18.45
N PRO A 60 10.21 -3.43 -17.53
CA PRO A 60 9.92 -3.52 -16.10
C PRO A 60 9.24 -2.24 -15.62
N ILE A 61 8.22 -2.37 -14.77
CA ILE A 61 7.57 -1.21 -14.17
C ILE A 61 8.47 -0.58 -13.11
N LEU A 62 8.65 0.74 -13.23
CA LEU A 62 9.50 1.53 -12.37
C LEU A 62 8.70 2.57 -11.59
N TYR A 63 9.02 2.71 -10.30
CA TYR A 63 8.61 3.83 -9.46
C TYR A 63 9.83 4.66 -9.08
N GLN A 64 9.88 5.92 -9.54
CA GLN A 64 11.04 6.81 -9.37
C GLN A 64 12.38 6.17 -9.77
N GLY A 65 12.37 5.39 -10.86
CA GLY A 65 13.55 4.71 -11.39
C GLY A 65 13.90 3.37 -10.72
N LEU A 66 13.15 2.95 -9.69
CA LEU A 66 13.33 1.66 -9.03
C LEU A 66 12.29 0.64 -9.49
N THR A 67 12.70 -0.61 -9.70
CA THR A 67 11.75 -1.72 -9.83
C THR A 67 11.02 -1.91 -8.49
N LEU A 68 9.75 -2.30 -8.53
CA LEU A 68 8.89 -2.29 -7.34
C LEU A 68 9.39 -3.22 -6.22
N ASP A 69 10.05 -4.33 -6.58
CA ASP A 69 10.67 -5.28 -5.65
C ASP A 69 11.88 -4.71 -4.89
N LYS A 70 12.50 -3.63 -5.40
CA LYS A 70 13.63 -2.94 -4.76
C LYS A 70 13.21 -1.84 -3.78
N ILE A 71 11.92 -1.58 -3.66
CA ILE A 71 11.40 -0.60 -2.70
C ILE A 71 11.33 -1.25 -1.33
N LEU A 72 12.23 -0.85 -0.43
CA LEU A 72 12.38 -1.47 0.89
C LEU A 72 12.03 -0.48 1.98
N ALA A 73 11.20 -0.88 2.94
CA ALA A 73 10.78 -0.02 4.05
C ALA A 73 11.98 0.55 4.84
N VAL A 74 13.04 -0.26 4.98
CA VAL A 74 14.28 0.10 5.69
C VAL A 74 15.17 1.05 4.91
N GLU A 75 15.09 1.07 3.58
CA GLU A 75 15.89 1.96 2.73
C GLU A 75 15.11 3.18 2.24
N ARG A 76 13.82 3.29 2.57
CA ARG A 76 12.90 4.31 2.03
C ARG A 76 13.43 5.73 2.13
N GLU A 77 14.08 6.09 3.24
CA GLU A 77 14.57 7.44 3.48
C GLU A 77 15.70 7.78 2.51
N LYS A 78 16.60 6.82 2.26
CA LYS A 78 17.65 6.95 1.24
C LYS A 78 17.08 6.99 -0.18
N GLN A 79 16.01 6.23 -0.43
CA GLN A 79 15.39 6.10 -1.75
C GLN A 79 14.49 7.30 -2.11
N PHE A 80 13.82 7.91 -1.13
CA PHE A 80 12.73 8.89 -1.36
C PHE A 80 12.86 10.20 -0.58
N ALA A 81 13.90 10.34 0.28
CA ALA A 81 14.05 11.33 1.35
C ALA A 81 13.15 11.04 2.57
N GLU A 82 13.20 11.91 3.59
CA GLU A 82 12.34 11.82 4.77
C GLU A 82 10.85 11.96 4.40
N GLU A 83 10.00 11.13 5.00
CA GLU A 83 8.56 11.22 4.77
C GLU A 83 7.96 12.53 5.35
N SER A 84 6.95 13.07 4.68
CA SER A 84 6.18 14.20 5.21
C SER A 84 5.24 13.78 6.34
N PHE A 85 4.80 12.51 6.33
CA PHE A 85 3.96 11.92 7.36
C PHE A 85 4.02 10.39 7.26
N MET A 86 4.02 9.72 8.40
CA MET A 86 3.86 8.27 8.47
C MET A 86 2.57 7.94 9.21
N LEU A 87 1.75 7.10 8.58
CA LEU A 87 0.52 6.57 9.13
C LEU A 87 0.71 5.10 9.51
N ASP A 88 0.57 4.82 10.79
CA ASP A 88 0.43 3.48 11.33
C ASP A 88 -1.05 3.05 11.21
N HIS A 89 -1.31 2.08 10.33
CA HIS A 89 -2.65 1.56 10.03
C HIS A 89 -2.87 0.15 10.59
N ASN A 90 -2.03 -0.25 11.55
CA ASN A 90 -1.99 -1.60 12.13
C ASN A 90 -3.29 -1.99 12.87
N GLU A 91 -4.05 -1.00 13.38
CA GLU A 91 -5.35 -1.25 14.02
C GLU A 91 -6.40 -1.82 13.04
N VAL A 92 -6.26 -1.54 11.74
CA VAL A 92 -7.20 -1.99 10.70
C VAL A 92 -6.62 -3.14 9.87
N ILE A 93 -5.36 -3.01 9.46
CA ILE A 93 -4.65 -4.01 8.64
C ILE A 93 -3.33 -4.35 9.35
N PRO A 94 -3.18 -5.56 9.92
CA PRO A 94 -1.98 -5.93 10.66
C PRO A 94 -0.68 -5.75 9.85
N GLY A 95 0.27 -5.03 10.43
CA GLY A 95 1.57 -4.73 9.84
C GLY A 95 1.57 -3.64 8.78
N HIS A 96 0.43 -2.97 8.54
CA HIS A 96 0.29 -1.96 7.49
C HIS A 96 0.80 -0.58 7.92
N MET A 97 1.82 -0.11 7.21
CA MET A 97 2.42 1.20 7.39
C MET A 97 2.36 1.96 6.06
N ILE A 98 2.04 3.25 6.14
CA ILE A 98 1.91 4.11 4.97
C ILE A 98 2.82 5.33 5.15
N TYR A 99 3.65 5.60 4.16
CA TYR A 99 4.56 6.74 4.16
C TYR A 99 4.12 7.73 3.09
N PHE A 100 3.82 8.95 3.50
CA PHE A 100 3.38 10.03 2.62
C PHE A 100 4.53 10.98 2.31
N TYR A 101 4.66 11.37 1.05
CA TYR A 101 5.64 12.36 0.60
C TYR A 101 4.94 13.46 -0.17
N LYS A 102 5.18 14.71 0.24
CA LYS A 102 4.76 15.90 -0.51
C LYS A 102 5.94 16.41 -1.31
N LYS A 103 5.76 16.52 -2.63
CA LYS A 103 6.75 17.13 -3.52
C LYS A 103 6.08 18.17 -4.40
N SER A 104 6.78 19.25 -4.69
CA SER A 104 6.36 20.24 -5.68
C SER A 104 7.32 20.17 -6.86
N VAL A 105 6.78 20.03 -8.07
CA VAL A 105 7.57 19.97 -9.31
C VAL A 105 6.91 20.92 -10.30
N GLU A 106 7.64 21.95 -10.74
CA GLU A 106 7.07 23.06 -11.51
C GLU A 106 5.82 23.63 -10.79
N LYS A 107 4.66 23.59 -11.46
CA LYS A 107 3.35 24.00 -10.92
C LYS A 107 2.55 22.87 -10.27
N TYR A 108 3.09 21.65 -10.22
CA TYR A 108 2.39 20.48 -9.72
C TYR A 108 2.68 20.25 -8.23
N ALA A 109 1.62 19.95 -7.49
CA ALA A 109 1.68 19.46 -6.13
C ALA A 109 1.44 17.94 -6.15
N LEU A 110 2.46 17.18 -5.77
CA LEU A 110 2.42 15.72 -5.73
C LEU A 110 2.21 15.26 -4.29
N LEU A 111 1.20 14.41 -4.09
CA LEU A 111 1.06 13.62 -2.87
C LEU A 111 1.30 12.16 -3.22
N MET A 112 2.45 11.65 -2.79
CA MET A 112 2.81 10.24 -2.93
C MET A 112 2.46 9.49 -1.65
N GLN A 113 2.08 8.22 -1.79
CA GLN A 113 1.93 7.28 -0.69
C GLN A 113 2.59 5.95 -1.04
N LEU A 114 3.41 5.43 -0.13
CA LEU A 114 4.02 4.11 -0.21
C LEU A 114 3.45 3.22 0.88
N HIS A 115 2.89 2.08 0.49
CA HIS A 115 2.22 1.15 1.38
C HIS A 115 3.09 -0.08 1.59
N PHE A 116 3.29 -0.42 2.85
CA PHE A 116 4.04 -1.60 3.25
C PHE A 116 3.22 -2.45 4.21
N ILE A 117 3.28 -3.77 4.05
CA ILE A 117 2.80 -4.73 5.06
C ILE A 117 3.98 -5.57 5.51
N ASN A 118 4.28 -5.56 6.81
CA ASN A 118 5.43 -6.28 7.38
C ASN A 118 6.73 -5.99 6.61
N ASN A 119 7.00 -4.70 6.34
CA ASN A 119 8.13 -4.19 5.56
C ASN A 119 8.16 -4.58 4.07
N THR A 120 7.17 -5.29 3.56
CA THR A 120 7.04 -5.61 2.13
C THR A 120 6.27 -4.53 1.42
N PHE A 121 6.86 -3.94 0.37
CA PHE A 121 6.17 -2.98 -0.49
C PHE A 121 5.05 -3.68 -1.26
N ILE A 122 3.83 -3.14 -1.17
CA ILE A 122 2.65 -3.70 -1.84
C ILE A 122 2.04 -2.76 -2.88
N PHE A 123 2.15 -1.45 -2.66
CA PHE A 123 1.40 -0.48 -3.44
C PHE A 123 2.01 0.92 -3.29
N ALA A 124 2.03 1.68 -4.39
CA ALA A 124 2.25 3.10 -4.36
C ALA A 124 1.16 3.83 -5.14
N ASN A 125 0.87 5.05 -4.72
CA ASN A 125 0.02 5.95 -5.48
C ASN A 125 0.59 7.36 -5.46
N THR A 126 0.49 8.05 -6.60
CA THR A 126 0.82 9.45 -6.74
C THR A 126 -0.41 10.20 -7.20
N LYS A 127 -0.90 11.10 -6.34
CA LYS A 127 -1.92 12.08 -6.69
C LYS A 127 -1.24 13.32 -7.22
N VAL A 128 -1.59 13.71 -8.44
CA VAL A 128 -1.09 14.94 -9.09
C VAL A 128 -2.16 16.02 -8.98
N GLY A 129 -1.82 17.10 -8.27
CA GLY A 129 -2.63 18.31 -8.19
C GLY A 129 -1.89 19.54 -8.73
N SER A 130 -2.60 20.66 -8.81
CA SER A 130 -2.06 22.00 -9.07
C SER A 130 -2.95 23.04 -8.36
N GLU A 131 -2.61 24.34 -8.46
CA GLU A 131 -3.44 25.43 -7.92
C GLU A 131 -4.86 25.43 -8.52
N SER A 132 -5.00 24.98 -9.77
CA SER A 132 -6.25 24.67 -10.45
C SER A 132 -6.36 23.18 -10.76
N LEU A 133 -7.46 22.74 -11.40
CA LEU A 133 -7.50 21.42 -12.06
C LEU A 133 -6.33 21.31 -13.05
N VAL A 134 -5.72 20.12 -13.12
CA VAL A 134 -4.64 19.83 -14.08
C VAL A 134 -5.26 19.84 -15.48
N SER A 135 -4.72 20.67 -16.38
CA SER A 135 -5.25 20.79 -17.74
C SER A 135 -4.97 19.53 -18.55
N ASP A 136 -5.78 19.22 -19.57
CA ASP A 136 -5.55 18.06 -20.43
C ASP A 136 -4.18 18.10 -21.14
N LYS A 137 -3.70 19.31 -21.47
CA LYS A 137 -2.34 19.50 -22.01
C LYS A 137 -1.26 19.05 -21.01
N ASP A 138 -1.45 19.34 -19.73
CA ASP A 138 -0.52 18.94 -18.68
C ASP A 138 -0.61 17.45 -18.36
N LYS A 139 -1.84 16.89 -18.33
CA LYS A 139 -2.07 15.44 -18.20
C LYS A 139 -1.42 14.68 -19.35
N GLN A 140 -1.48 15.21 -20.56
CA GLN A 140 -0.80 14.66 -21.72
C GLN A 140 0.72 14.69 -21.52
N LYS A 141 1.31 15.82 -21.10
CA LYS A 141 2.75 15.90 -20.80
C LYS A 141 3.19 14.84 -19.78
N ILE A 142 2.41 14.66 -18.70
CA ILE A 142 2.68 13.66 -17.66
C ILE A 142 2.57 12.24 -18.23
N SER A 143 1.52 11.97 -19.00
CA SER A 143 1.29 10.66 -19.63
C SER A 143 2.38 10.32 -20.63
N ASP A 144 2.79 11.27 -21.47
CA ASP A 144 3.87 11.09 -22.43
C ASP A 144 5.19 10.77 -21.73
N GLN A 145 5.49 11.45 -20.61
CA GLN A 145 6.67 11.16 -19.80
C GLN A 145 6.63 9.76 -19.20
N LEU A 146 5.46 9.33 -18.70
CA LEU A 146 5.29 7.98 -18.17
C LEU A 146 5.45 6.92 -19.27
N LEU A 147 4.75 7.09 -20.39
CA LEU A 147 4.71 6.15 -21.52
C LEU A 147 6.01 6.13 -22.33
N HIS A 148 6.85 7.16 -22.25
CA HIS A 148 8.17 7.15 -22.86
C HIS A 148 9.03 5.95 -22.41
N HIS A 149 8.82 5.46 -21.18
CA HIS A 149 9.49 4.27 -20.66
C HIS A 149 8.88 2.95 -21.16
N TYR A 150 7.68 2.99 -21.74
CA TYR A 150 6.88 1.83 -22.15
C TYR A 150 6.41 1.98 -23.61
N PRO A 151 7.33 2.00 -24.60
CA PRO A 151 6.99 2.29 -25.99
C PRO A 151 6.12 1.23 -26.68
N ASP A 152 5.98 0.05 -26.07
CA ASP A 152 5.12 -1.05 -26.51
C ASP A 152 3.68 -0.94 -25.99
N VAL A 153 3.40 -0.02 -25.06
CA VAL A 153 2.07 0.24 -24.54
C VAL A 153 1.37 1.26 -25.44
N VAL A 154 0.27 0.83 -26.06
CA VAL A 154 -0.59 1.70 -26.87
C VAL A 154 -1.75 2.19 -26.02
N VAL A 155 -1.85 3.50 -25.84
CA VAL A 155 -2.94 4.15 -25.09
C VAL A 155 -3.87 4.88 -26.05
N PRO A 156 -5.21 4.80 -25.87
CA PRO A 156 -6.14 5.57 -26.69
C PRO A 156 -5.93 7.09 -26.50
N ASN A 157 -5.96 7.86 -27.60
CA ASN A 157 -5.68 9.31 -27.60
C ASN A 157 -6.73 10.16 -26.86
N ASN A 158 -7.85 9.57 -26.42
CA ASN A 158 -8.98 10.28 -25.81
C ASN A 158 -9.13 9.99 -24.31
N THR A 159 -8.13 9.37 -23.67
CA THR A 159 -8.17 9.03 -22.25
C THR A 159 -6.81 9.20 -21.60
N PHE A 160 -6.83 9.61 -20.33
CA PHE A 160 -5.67 9.54 -19.45
C PHE A 160 -5.75 8.34 -18.50
N GLU A 161 -6.72 7.45 -18.70
CA GLU A 161 -6.93 6.23 -17.94
C GLU A 161 -6.47 5.02 -18.74
N TYR A 162 -5.40 4.39 -18.29
CA TYR A 162 -4.85 3.18 -18.88
C TYR A 162 -4.21 2.33 -17.81
N GLU A 163 -4.15 1.03 -18.06
CA GLU A 163 -3.56 0.07 -17.15
C GLU A 163 -2.79 -0.97 -17.96
N PHE A 164 -1.59 -1.31 -17.51
CA PHE A 164 -0.75 -2.32 -18.15
C PHE A 164 0.15 -3.00 -17.13
N MET A 165 0.61 -4.20 -17.50
CA MET A 165 1.35 -5.10 -16.62
C MET A 165 2.69 -5.49 -17.24
N ASP A 166 3.74 -5.57 -16.43
CA ASP A 166 5.03 -6.09 -16.87
C ASP A 166 5.10 -7.62 -16.80
N THR A 167 6.23 -8.19 -17.22
CA THR A 167 6.45 -9.65 -17.24
C THR A 167 6.53 -10.28 -15.84
N GLN A 168 6.70 -9.48 -14.79
CA GLN A 168 6.69 -9.94 -13.40
C GLN A 168 5.29 -9.85 -12.79
N GLY A 169 4.31 -9.29 -13.51
CA GLY A 169 2.95 -9.09 -13.04
C GLY A 169 2.75 -7.79 -12.26
N ASN A 170 3.75 -6.91 -12.19
CA ASN A 170 3.54 -5.58 -11.61
C ASN A 170 2.60 -4.78 -12.52
N ILE A 171 1.79 -3.89 -11.95
CA ILE A 171 0.80 -3.12 -12.72
C ILE A 171 1.00 -1.63 -12.50
N ILE A 172 0.87 -0.85 -13.58
CA ILE A 172 0.59 0.59 -13.52
C ILE A 172 -0.88 0.79 -13.88
N SER A 173 -1.55 1.69 -13.16
CA SER A 173 -2.91 2.16 -13.46
C SER A 173 -2.98 3.67 -13.31
N THR A 174 -3.62 4.33 -14.27
CA THR A 174 -3.97 5.74 -14.17
C THR A 174 -5.49 5.93 -14.05
N ARG A 175 -5.89 6.93 -13.27
CA ARG A 175 -7.28 7.36 -13.10
C ARG A 175 -7.37 8.87 -13.19
N ASP A 176 -8.31 9.37 -13.98
CA ASP A 176 -8.49 10.79 -14.23
C ASP A 176 -9.88 11.23 -13.74
N HIS A 177 -9.91 11.68 -12.49
CA HIS A 177 -11.12 12.18 -11.85
C HIS A 177 -10.97 13.68 -11.58
N ILE A 178 -11.13 14.12 -10.34
CA ILE A 178 -10.80 15.49 -9.92
C ILE A 178 -9.28 15.72 -10.01
N TYR A 179 -8.50 14.66 -9.81
CA TYR A 179 -7.04 14.64 -9.91
C TYR A 179 -6.60 13.50 -10.81
N LEU A 180 -5.40 13.62 -11.38
CA LEU A 180 -4.73 12.50 -12.03
C LEU A 180 -4.04 11.65 -10.95
N TYR A 181 -4.39 10.38 -10.89
CA TYR A 181 -3.77 9.40 -10.01
C TYR A 181 -2.95 8.42 -10.84
N ILE A 182 -1.75 8.12 -10.37
CA ILE A 182 -0.87 7.08 -10.94
C ILE A 182 -0.57 6.07 -9.84
N SER A 183 -1.07 4.86 -10.01
CA SER A 183 -0.99 3.75 -9.05
C SER A 183 -0.06 2.66 -9.56
N TYR A 184 0.69 2.07 -8.64
CA TYR A 184 1.67 1.02 -8.89
C TYR A 184 1.36 -0.15 -7.96
N TYR A 185 1.12 -1.32 -8.53
CA TYR A 185 0.79 -2.53 -7.80
C TYR A 185 1.97 -3.49 -7.91
N ALA A 186 2.55 -3.83 -6.76
CA ALA A 186 3.67 -4.76 -6.73
C ALA A 186 3.16 -6.19 -6.82
N ASN A 187 3.80 -6.99 -7.67
CA ASN A 187 3.58 -8.43 -7.74
C ASN A 187 4.92 -9.12 -7.52
N ASN A 188 5.16 -9.58 -6.29
CA ASN A 188 6.35 -10.34 -5.95
C ASN A 188 5.99 -11.48 -4.98
N PRO A 189 6.88 -12.48 -4.80
CA PRO A 189 6.58 -13.62 -3.93
C PRO A 189 6.25 -13.27 -2.48
N ALA A 190 6.76 -12.15 -1.96
CA ALA A 190 6.42 -11.69 -0.62
C ALA A 190 4.99 -11.11 -0.56
N VAL A 191 4.58 -10.36 -1.60
CA VAL A 191 3.19 -9.88 -1.76
C VAL A 191 2.22 -11.06 -1.86
N GLU A 192 2.54 -12.08 -2.63
CA GLU A 192 1.69 -13.27 -2.79
C GLU A 192 1.51 -14.03 -1.45
N LYS A 193 2.56 -14.12 -0.63
CA LYS A 193 2.44 -14.67 0.73
C LYS A 193 1.50 -13.84 1.61
N ILE A 194 1.59 -12.50 1.53
CA ILE A 194 0.72 -11.60 2.29
C ILE A 194 -0.73 -11.75 1.83
N LYS A 195 -0.96 -11.87 0.52
CA LYS A 195 -2.27 -12.13 -0.08
C LYS A 195 -2.89 -13.40 0.49
N GLN A 196 -2.18 -14.53 0.45
CA GLN A 196 -2.65 -15.80 0.99
C GLN A 196 -2.98 -15.72 2.50
N LEU A 197 -2.14 -15.04 3.28
CA LEU A 197 -2.38 -14.84 4.71
C LEU A 197 -3.65 -13.99 4.96
N SER A 198 -3.89 -12.98 4.13
CA SER A 198 -5.08 -12.14 4.23
C SER A 198 -6.36 -12.91 3.91
N GLU A 199 -6.35 -13.76 2.89
CA GLU A 199 -7.50 -14.60 2.49
C GLU A 199 -7.83 -15.67 3.54
N ASN A 200 -6.81 -16.29 4.14
CA ASN A 200 -6.97 -17.29 5.20
C ASN A 200 -7.53 -16.68 6.50
N THR A 201 -7.07 -15.48 6.87
CA THR A 201 -7.52 -14.78 8.08
C THR A 201 -8.99 -14.34 7.97
N ILE A 202 -9.44 -14.01 6.75
CA ILE A 202 -10.82 -13.61 6.48
C ILE A 202 -11.74 -14.84 6.47
N SER A 203 -11.30 -15.94 5.85
CA SER A 203 -12.04 -17.20 5.81
C SER A 203 -12.28 -17.78 7.21
N ALA A 204 -11.27 -17.71 8.10
CA ALA A 204 -11.39 -18.16 9.49
C ALA A 204 -12.36 -17.31 10.35
N LYS A 205 -12.52 -16.01 10.06
CA LYS A 205 -13.50 -15.16 10.74
C LYS A 205 -14.93 -15.41 10.28
N ILE A 206 -15.13 -15.87 9.04
CA ILE A 206 -16.45 -16.23 8.50
C ILE A 206 -16.87 -17.60 9.02
N SER A 207 -15.96 -18.59 9.03
CA SER A 207 -16.22 -19.91 9.61
C SER A 207 -16.39 -19.91 11.14
N GLY A 208 -15.84 -18.90 11.83
CA GLY A 208 -16.02 -18.71 13.28
C GLY A 208 -17.33 -18.02 13.68
N LYS A 209 -18.17 -17.62 12.72
CA LYS A 209 -19.48 -16.98 12.95
C LYS A 209 -20.68 -17.81 12.49
N GLU A 210 -20.51 -19.08 12.13
CA GLU A 210 -21.62 -20.03 12.07
C GLU A 210 -21.86 -20.62 13.46
N GLY A 211 -22.53 -19.83 14.30
CA GLY A 211 -22.84 -20.24 15.66
C GLY A 211 -23.68 -19.22 16.40
N ALA A 212 -25.00 -19.42 16.34
CA ALA A 212 -26.07 -18.74 17.08
C ALA A 212 -26.71 -17.49 16.45
N ASP A 213 -27.30 -17.65 15.26
CA ASP A 213 -28.58 -16.99 14.99
C ASP A 213 -29.70 -17.89 15.51
N LYS A 214 -30.14 -17.65 16.75
CA LYS A 214 -31.38 -18.23 17.28
C LYS A 214 -32.54 -17.37 16.80
N LEU A 215 -33.04 -17.68 15.60
CA LEU A 215 -34.24 -17.07 15.03
C LEU A 215 -35.40 -18.08 14.96
N ASP A 216 -35.48 -19.00 15.94
CA ASP A 216 -36.51 -20.06 16.02
C ASP A 216 -37.31 -20.05 17.35
N LYS A 217 -37.69 -18.88 17.88
CA LYS A 217 -38.65 -18.78 19.02
C LYS A 217 -39.65 -17.63 18.95
N PHE A 218 -40.11 -17.24 17.76
CA PHE A 218 -41.31 -16.41 17.62
C PHE A 218 -42.08 -16.77 16.34
N ILE A 219 -42.67 -17.96 16.32
CA ILE A 219 -43.98 -18.25 15.68
C ILE A 219 -44.72 -19.22 16.61
#